data_AF-A0A2N3WGE3-F1
#
_entry.id   AF-A0A2N3WGE3-F1
#
_cell.length_a   1.000
_cell.length_b   1.000
_cell.length_c   1.000
_cell.angle_alpha   90.00
_cell.angle_beta   90.00
_cell.angle_gamma   90.00
#
_symmetry.space_group_name_H-M   'P 1'
#
loop_
_entity.id
_entity.type
_entity.pdbx_description
1 polymer ?
#
loop_
_entity_poly.entity_id
_entity_poly.type
_entity_poly.pdbx_seq_one_letter_code
_entity_poly.pdbx_strand_id
1 'polypeptide(L)'
;MLRDARHRTGLSQERVANAIGMDRTMLLRLEQGKRTVAVDRLWDLATEMKTTVSALVASAEAVVAQVEKRPVGCRCQRPELQR
;
A
#
# COMPACT_ATOMS: atom_id res chain seq x y z
N MET A 1 -3.86 -0.65 3.46
CA MET A 1 -4.53 -1.23 2.27
C MET A 1 -4.00 -2.62 1.95
N LEU A 2 -2.94 -2.80 1.15
CA LEU A 2 -2.53 -4.14 0.69
C LEU A 2 -1.98 -5.03 1.81
N ARG A 3 -1.20 -4.45 2.73
CA ARG A 3 -0.69 -5.12 3.93
C ARG A 3 -1.80 -5.64 4.84
N ASP A 4 -2.86 -4.84 5.02
CA ASP A 4 -3.96 -5.20 5.92
C ASP A 4 -4.82 -6.31 5.31
N ALA A 5 -5.08 -6.25 4.00
CA ALA A 5 -5.74 -7.32 3.26
C ALA A 5 -4.96 -8.63 3.39
N ARG A 6 -3.63 -8.61 3.24
CA ARG A 6 -2.78 -9.78 3.45
C ARG A 6 -2.80 -10.30 4.89
N HIS A 7 -2.82 -9.42 5.88
CA HIS A 7 -2.83 -9.87 7.28
C HIS A 7 -4.14 -10.56 7.67
N ARG A 8 -5.28 -10.13 7.10
CA ARG A 8 -6.58 -10.79 7.33
C ARG A 8 -6.61 -12.24 6.83
N THR A 9 -5.76 -12.58 5.85
CA THR A 9 -5.68 -13.93 5.30
C THR A 9 -4.62 -14.79 5.98
N GLY A 10 -3.83 -14.22 6.91
CA GLY A 10 -2.73 -14.92 7.58
C GLY A 10 -1.56 -15.28 6.65
N LEU A 11 -1.51 -14.72 5.44
CA LEU A 11 -0.50 -15.04 4.44
C LEU A 11 0.80 -14.26 4.72
N SER A 12 1.95 -14.90 4.58
CA SER A 12 3.23 -14.20 4.56
C SER A 12 3.42 -13.45 3.24
N GLN A 13 4.27 -12.41 3.23
CA GLN A 13 4.63 -11.71 1.99
C GLN A 13 5.25 -12.68 0.98
N GLU A 14 6.13 -13.56 1.45
CA GLU A 14 6.81 -14.53 0.60
C GLU A 14 5.84 -15.52 -0.05
N ARG A 15 4.82 -15.98 0.70
CA ARG A 15 3.77 -16.84 0.15
C ARG A 15 3.01 -16.16 -0.98
N VAL A 16 2.53 -14.94 -0.75
CA VAL A 16 1.76 -14.19 -1.76
C VAL A 16 2.62 -13.89 -2.98
N ALA A 17 3.86 -13.44 -2.77
CA ALA A 17 4.80 -13.10 -3.83
C ALA A 17 5.10 -14.34 -4.70
N ASN A 18 5.39 -15.48 -4.08
CA ASN A 18 5.62 -16.74 -4.80
C ASN A 18 4.39 -17.21 -5.57
N ALA A 19 3.20 -17.12 -4.97
CA ALA A 19 1.94 -17.56 -5.60
C ALA A 19 1.65 -16.80 -6.90
N ILE A 20 1.98 -15.50 -6.95
CA ILE A 20 1.72 -14.64 -8.12
C ILE A 20 2.97 -14.45 -9.02
N GLY A 21 4.05 -15.21 -8.78
CA GLY A 21 5.29 -15.08 -9.55
C GLY A 21 5.90 -13.68 -9.47
N MET A 22 5.93 -13.08 -8.28
CA MET A 22 6.47 -11.76 -8.00
C MET A 22 7.59 -11.85 -6.96
N ASP A 23 8.57 -10.96 -7.05
CA ASP A 23 9.61 -10.84 -6.04
C ASP A 23 9.05 -10.29 -4.70
N ARG A 24 9.47 -10.87 -3.58
CA ARG A 24 9.03 -10.44 -2.23
C ARG A 24 9.33 -8.96 -1.97
N THR A 25 10.46 -8.44 -2.43
CA THR A 25 10.84 -7.03 -2.27
C THR A 25 9.92 -6.12 -3.09
N MET A 26 9.49 -6.58 -4.26
CA MET A 26 8.46 -5.90 -5.06
C MET A 26 7.15 -5.81 -4.27
N LEU A 27 6.66 -6.92 -3.71
CA LEU A 27 5.45 -6.93 -2.88
C LEU A 27 5.58 -6.01 -1.65
N LEU A 28 6.73 -6.02 -0.98
CA LEU A 28 7.02 -5.11 0.15
C LEU A 28 6.89 -3.64 -0.28
N ARG A 29 7.45 -3.26 -1.44
CA ARG A 29 7.36 -1.89 -1.95
C ARG A 29 5.94 -1.49 -2.35
N LEU A 30 5.15 -2.43 -2.86
CA LEU A 30 3.72 -2.22 -3.10
C LEU A 30 2.97 -1.97 -1.79
N GLU A 31 3.20 -2.80 -0.77
CA GLU A 31 2.57 -2.61 0.55
C GLU A 31 2.93 -1.27 1.20
N GLN A 32 4.12 -0.74 0.90
CA GLN A 32 4.57 0.58 1.35
C GLN A 32 4.07 1.75 0.48
N GLY A 33 3.36 1.48 -0.63
CA GLY A 33 2.93 2.50 -1.59
C GLY A 33 4.09 3.15 -2.36
N LYS A 34 5.27 2.53 -2.38
CA LYS A 34 6.48 3.03 -3.08
C LYS A 34 6.56 2.58 -4.54
N ARG A 35 5.61 1.78 -5.00
CA ARG A 35 5.51 1.28 -6.37
C ARG A 35 4.05 1.19 -6.79
N THR A 36 3.81 1.38 -8.08
CA THR A 36 2.55 1.08 -8.75
C THR A 36 2.51 -0.38 -9.19
N VAL A 37 1.31 -0.92 -9.35
CA VAL A 37 1.05 -2.28 -9.82
C VAL A 37 0.18 -2.21 -11.07
N ALA A 38 0.44 -3.09 -12.03
CA ALA A 38 -0.43 -3.22 -13.20
C ALA A 38 -1.81 -3.76 -12.78
N VAL A 39 -2.87 -3.35 -13.48
CA VAL A 39 -4.24 -3.78 -13.17
C VAL A 39 -4.37 -5.30 -13.25
N ASP A 40 -3.74 -5.96 -14.21
CA ASP A 40 -3.76 -7.42 -14.33
C ASP A 40 -3.21 -8.11 -13.07
N ARG A 41 -2.10 -7.59 -12.53
CA ARG A 41 -1.48 -8.11 -11.30
C ARG A 41 -2.31 -7.83 -10.06
N LEU A 42 -3.20 -6.83 -10.10
CA LEU A 42 -4.14 -6.57 -9.01
C LEU A 42 -5.20 -7.68 -8.90
N TRP A 43 -5.59 -8.30 -10.03
CA TRP A 43 -6.47 -9.47 -10.03
C TRP A 43 -5.82 -10.70 -9.43
N ASP A 44 -4.55 -10.95 -9.74
CA ASP A 44 -3.78 -12.07 -9.13
C ASP A 44 -3.72 -11.91 -7.60
N LEU A 45 -3.41 -10.70 -7.14
CA LEU A 45 -3.37 -10.34 -5.73
C LEU A 45 -4.72 -10.54 -5.04
N ALA A 46 -5.81 -10.10 -5.68
CA ALA A 46 -7.15 -10.27 -5.15
C ALA A 46 -7.52 -11.75 -5.01
N THR A 47 -7.19 -12.55 -6.02
CA THR A 47 -7.44 -13.99 -6.05
C THR A 47 -6.68 -14.71 -4.93
N GLU A 48 -5.37 -14.48 -4.82
CA GLU A 48 -4.55 -15.12 -3.77
C GLU A 48 -4.98 -14.72 -2.36
N MET A 49 -5.37 -13.46 -2.16
CA MET A 49 -5.88 -12.97 -0.88
C MET A 49 -7.38 -13.26 -0.67
N LYS A 50 -8.03 -14.04 -1.54
CA LYS A 50 -9.45 -14.40 -1.43
C LYS A 50 -10.36 -13.18 -1.21
N THR A 51 -10.08 -12.11 -1.94
CA THR A 51 -10.80 -10.84 -1.89
C THR A 51 -11.15 -10.37 -3.31
N THR A 52 -11.81 -9.23 -3.42
CA THR A 52 -12.11 -8.61 -4.71
C THR A 52 -11.20 -7.40 -4.97
N VAL A 53 -10.96 -7.09 -6.24
CA VAL A 53 -10.26 -5.86 -6.63
C VAL A 53 -10.97 -4.64 -6.08
N SER A 54 -12.30 -4.61 -6.13
CA SER A 54 -13.11 -3.53 -5.56
C SER A 54 -12.86 -3.32 -4.06
N ALA A 55 -12.71 -4.40 -3.28
CA ALA A 55 -12.40 -4.30 -1.85
C ALA A 55 -10.97 -3.77 -1.60
N LEU A 56 -10.00 -4.16 -2.44
CA LEU A 56 -8.65 -3.61 -2.38
C LEU A 56 -8.64 -2.10 -2.69
N VAL A 57 -9.35 -1.68 -3.73
CA VAL A 57 -9.46 -0.27 -4.15
C VAL A 57 -10.21 0.55 -3.11
N ALA A 58 -11.35 0.09 -2.59
CA ALA A 58 -12.09 0.78 -1.54
C ALA A 58 -11.22 1.00 -0.27
N SER A 59 -10.37 0.03 0.09
CA SER A 59 -9.40 0.22 1.16
C SER A 59 -8.32 1.24 0.82
N ALA A 60 -7.94 1.39 -0.46
CA ALA A 60 -7.02 2.42 -0.93
C ALA A 60 -7.63 3.81 -0.75
N GLU A 61 -8.86 3.99 -1.23
CA GLU A 61 -9.62 5.23 -1.19
C GLU A 61 -9.83 5.69 0.25
N ALA A 62 -10.12 4.77 1.17
CA ALA A 62 -10.24 5.07 2.59
C ALA A 62 -8.95 5.62 3.22
N VAL A 63 -7.77 5.28 2.69
CA VAL A 63 -6.48 5.86 3.12
C VAL A 63 -6.28 7.24 2.50
N VAL A 64 -6.58 7.42 1.21
CA VAL A 64 -6.47 8.71 0.52
C VAL A 64 -7.37 9.77 1.19
N ALA A 65 -8.61 9.42 1.53
CA ALA A 65 -9.55 10.28 2.24
C ALA A 65 -9.06 10.70 3.65
N GLN A 66 -8.12 9.96 4.24
CA GLN A 66 -7.48 10.34 5.51
C GLN A 66 -6.24 11.23 5.32
N VAL A 67 -5.56 11.12 4.17
CA VAL A 67 -4.43 11.99 3.82
C VAL A 67 -4.90 13.43 3.57
N GLU A 68 -6.05 13.61 2.91
CA GLU A 68 -6.64 14.94 2.69
C GLU A 68 -6.98 15.66 4.00
N LYS A 69 -7.27 14.92 5.07
CA LYS A 69 -7.59 15.48 6.40
C LYS A 69 -6.36 15.84 7.22
N ARG A 70 -5.15 15.51 6.76
CA ARG A 70 -3.94 15.84 7.50
C ARG A 70 -3.60 17.30 7.26
N PRO A 71 -3.63 18.17 8.29
CA PRO A 71 -3.28 19.57 8.09
C PRO A 71 -1.85 19.63 7.54
N VAL A 72 -1.69 20.34 6.44
CA VAL A 72 -0.38 20.74 5.94
C VAL A 72 0.26 21.61 7.03
N GLY A 73 1.07 20.98 7.87
CA GLY A 73 1.85 21.67 8.88
C GLY A 73 2.75 22.68 8.18
N CYS A 74 2.50 23.95 8.43
CA CYS A 74 3.27 25.08 7.93
C CYS A 74 4.76 24.87 8.26
N ARG A 75 5.59 24.60 7.25
CA ARG A 75 7.05 24.57 7.40
C ARG A 75 7.61 25.98 7.27
N CYS A 76 7.29 26.81 8.26
CA CYS A 76 8.01 28.04 8.58
C CYS A 76 8.34 27.89 10.07
N GLN A 77 9.52 27.38 10.43
CA GLN A 77 10.61 28.22 10.90
C GLN A 77 11.92 27.41 10.84
N ARG A 78 12.87 27.85 10.02
CA ARG A 78 14.29 27.70 10.37
C ARG A 78 14.64 28.98 11.13
N PRO A 79 15.06 28.93 12.41
CA PRO A 79 15.58 30.12 13.05
C PRO A 79 16.87 30.51 12.33
N GLU A 80 16.93 31.79 11.95
CA GLU A 80 18.05 32.42 11.26
C GLU A 80 19.32 32.32 12.12
N LEU A 81 20.43 32.04 11.45
CA LEU A 81 21.78 32.07 12.01
C LEU A 81 22.09 33.53 12.41
N GLN A 82 21.99 33.87 13.70
CA GLN A 82 22.42 35.17 14.22
C GLN A 82 23.95 35.20 14.35
N ARG A 83 24.54 36.24 13.75
CA ARG A 83 25.95 36.64 13.83
C ARG A 83 26.28 37.24 15.19
#